data_AF-A0A7D5RJ62-F1
#
_entry.id   AF-A0A7D5RJ62-F1
#
_cell.length_a   1.000
_cell.length_b   1.000
_cell.length_c   1.000
_cell.angle_alpha   90.00
_cell.angle_beta   90.00
_cell.angle_gamma   90.00
#
_symmetry.space_group_name_H-M   'P 1'
#
loop_
_entity.id
_entity.type
_entity.pdbx_description
1 polymer ?
#
loop_
_entity_poly.entity_id
_entity_poly.type
_entity_poly.pdbx_seq_one_letter_code
_entity_poly.pdbx_strand_id
1 'polypeptide(L)' 'MKVFLLRSAIILLGIVIMMSDLAAQCPMCRLAAESNLQNGGTAAKGLDAGILYLLAIPYLLVGTIGFIWWKNQKSK' A
#
# COMPACT_ATOMS: atom_id res chain seq x y z
N MET A 1 -27.56 -16.94 -18.40
CA MET A 1 -26.83 -17.03 -17.11
C MET A 1 -25.43 -17.61 -17.25
N LYS A 2 -25.24 -18.83 -17.80
CA LYS A 2 -23.90 -19.43 -18.03
C LYS A 2 -22.94 -18.55 -18.84
N VAL A 3 -23.41 -17.89 -19.90
CA VAL A 3 -22.59 -17.02 -20.77
C VAL A 3 -22.15 -15.72 -20.06
N PHE A 4 -22.97 -15.20 -19.16
CA PHE A 4 -22.64 -14.02 -18.35
C PHE A 4 -21.61 -14.36 -17.26
N LEU A 5 -21.77 -15.52 -16.62
CA LEU A 5 -20.80 -16.05 -15.66
C LEU A 5 -19.45 -16.36 -16.33
N LEU A 6 -19.47 -16.88 -17.57
CA LEU A 6 -18.24 -17.16 -18.33
C LEU A 6 -17.49 -15.85 -18.67
N ARG A 7 -18.20 -14.82 -19.11
CA ARG A 7 -17.61 -13.51 -19.42
C ARG A 7 -17.02 -12.85 -18.17
N SER A 8 -17.75 -12.90 -17.06
CA SER A 8 -17.26 -12.40 -15.76
C SER A 8 -15.99 -13.15 -15.30
N ALA A 9 -15.98 -14.48 -15.42
CA ALA A 9 -14.81 -15.29 -15.05
C ALA A 9 -13.59 -15.00 -15.93
N ILE A 10 -13.76 -14.77 -17.23
CA ILE A 10 -12.67 -14.41 -18.15
C ILE A 10 -12.08 -13.03 -17.79
N ILE A 11 -12.94 -12.06 -17.46
CA ILE A 11 -12.50 -10.71 -17.04
C ILE A 11 -11.72 -10.79 -15.71
N LEU A 12 -12.23 -11.53 -14.73
CA LEU A 12 -11.56 -11.76 -13.45
C LEU A 12 -10.21 -12.46 -13.63
N LEU A 13 -10.14 -13.48 -14.48
CA LEU A 13 -8.90 -14.17 -14.80
C LEU A 13 -7.87 -13.24 -15.45
N GLY A 14 -8.33 -12.37 -16.37
CA GLY A 14 -7.48 -11.35 -16.99
C GLY A 14 -6.89 -10.37 -15.99
N ILE A 15 -7.68 -9.93 -15.00
CA ILE A 15 -7.22 -9.03 -13.93
C ILE A 15 -6.14 -9.72 -13.07
N VAL A 16 -6.33 -10.99 -12.71
CA VAL A 16 -5.36 -11.74 -11.89
C VAL A 16 -4.02 -11.92 -12.61
N ILE A 17 -4.04 -12.16 -13.92
CA ILE A 17 -2.81 -12.32 -14.72
C ILE A 17 -2.03 -11.00 -14.82
N MET A 18 -2.73 -9.86 -14.84
CA MET A 18 -2.13 -8.52 -14.84
C MET A 18 -1.55 -8.08 -13.48
N MET A 19 -1.71 -8.88 -12.42
CA MET A 19 -1.09 -8.63 -11.11
C MET A 19 0.32 -9.25 -11.00
N SER A 20 1.03 -9.41 -12.11
CA SER A 20 2.43 -9.85 -12.10
C SER A 20 3.33 -8.65 -11.78
N ASP A 21 4.14 -8.80 -10.73
CA ASP A 21 5.05 -7.82 -10.15
C ASP A 21 4.40 -6.54 -9.59
N LEU A 22 3.83 -6.69 -8.38
CA LEU A 22 3.68 -5.59 -7.42
C LEU A 22 5.03 -5.18 -6.77
N ALA A 23 6.17 -5.49 -7.41
CA ALA A 23 7.40 -4.79 -7.10
C ALA A 23 7.19 -3.34 -7.52
N ALA A 24 7.10 -2.44 -6.52
CA ALA A 24 6.72 -1.04 -6.66
C ALA A 24 7.07 -0.46 -8.04
N GLN A 25 6.05 0.06 -8.75
CA GLN A 25 6.12 0.59 -10.13
C GLN A 25 7.07 1.80 -10.32
N CYS A 26 8.03 2.00 -9.42
CA CYS A 26 9.17 2.89 -9.58
C CYS A 26 10.45 2.18 -9.08
N PRO A 27 10.96 1.15 -9.80
CA PRO A 27 12.29 0.60 -9.54
C PRO A 27 13.36 1.69 -9.64
N MET A 28 13.12 2.76 -10.40
CA MET A 28 14.01 3.90 -10.55
C MET A 28 14.26 4.65 -9.24
N CYS A 29 13.22 4.94 -8.45
CA CYS A 29 13.36 5.63 -7.16
C CYS A 29 14.06 4.75 -6.12
N ARG A 30 13.79 3.44 -6.14
CA ARG A 30 14.43 2.46 -5.25
C ARG A 30 15.90 2.25 -5.62
N LEU A 31 16.22 2.09 -6.90
CA LEU A 31 17.58 1.90 -7.40
C LEU A 31 18.46 3.12 -7.13
N ALA A 32 17.93 4.34 -7.29
CA ALA A 32 18.67 5.56 -6.95
C ALA A 32 18.98 5.64 -5.44
N ALA A 33 18.03 5.24 -4.60
CA ALA A 33 18.19 5.19 -3.15
C ALA A 33 19.24 4.13 -2.72
N GLU A 34 19.15 2.90 -3.22
CA GLU A 34 20.11 1.83 -2.95
C GLU A 34 21.51 2.17 -3.49
N SER A 35 21.59 2.78 -4.68
CA SER A 35 22.86 3.24 -5.26
C SER A 35 23.50 4.37 -4.44
N ASN A 36 22.69 5.24 -3.84
CA ASN A 36 23.20 6.29 -2.95
C ASN A 36 23.86 5.68 -1.71
N LEU A 37 23.24 4.64 -1.11
CA LEU A 37 23.82 3.90 0.02
C LEU A 37 25.13 3.19 -0.34
N GLN A 38 25.18 2.51 -1.49
CA GLN A 38 26.37 1.78 -1.94
C GLN A 38 27.56 2.70 -2.21
N ASN A 39 27.31 3.93 -2.67
CA ASN A 39 28.34 4.95 -2.89
C ASN A 39 28.69 5.76 -1.62
N GLY A 40 28.24 5.32 -0.43
CA GLY A 40 28.55 5.96 0.85
C GLY A 40 27.64 7.13 1.25
N GLY A 41 26.60 7.40 0.47
CA GLY A 41 25.57 8.38 0.78
C GLY A 41 24.57 7.89 1.85
N THR A 42 23.89 8.83 2.49
CA THR A 42 22.98 8.56 3.61
C THR A 42 21.51 8.80 3.29
N ALA A 43 21.20 9.29 2.09
CA ALA A 43 19.85 9.76 1.71
C ALA A 43 18.78 8.66 1.74
N ALA A 44 19.18 7.39 1.61
CA ALA A 44 18.27 6.26 1.67
C ALA A 44 18.30 5.49 3.00
N LYS A 45 19.07 5.95 4.00
CA LYS A 45 19.03 5.36 5.34
C LYS A 45 17.66 5.62 5.98
N GLY A 46 16.96 4.55 6.34
CA GLY A 46 15.66 4.64 7.02
C GLY A 46 14.47 4.89 6.10
N LEU A 47 14.63 4.78 4.77
CA LEU A 47 13.54 4.96 3.82
C LEU A 47 12.38 3.98 4.07
N ASP A 48 12.68 2.72 4.38
CA ASP A 48 11.67 1.70 4.69
C ASP A 48 10.84 2.06 5.94
N ALA A 49 11.49 2.63 6.96
CA ALA A 49 10.80 3.11 8.16
C ALA A 49 9.88 4.30 7.83
N GLY A 50 10.31 5.19 6.91
CA GLY A 50 9.50 6.29 6.43
C GLY A 50 8.25 5.84 5.66
N ILE A 51 8.37 4.82 4.81
CA ILE A 51 7.23 4.25 4.06
C ILE A 51 6.22 3.63 5.03
N LEU A 52 6.69 2.81 5.99
CA LEU A 52 5.82 2.21 7.00
C LEU A 52 5.13 3.29 7.86
N TYR A 53 5.85 4.36 8.20
CA TYR A 53 5.29 5.47 8.96
C TYR A 53 4.17 6.20 8.20
N LEU A 54 4.42 6.55 6.93
CA LEU A 54 3.44 7.21 6.08
C LEU A 54 2.21 6.33 5.83
N LEU A 55 2.39 5.02 5.72
CA LEU A 55 1.28 4.07 5.55
C LEU A 55 0.50 3.87 6.85
N ALA A 56 1.16 3.82 8.01
CA ALA A 56 0.51 3.55 9.29
C ALA A 56 -0.32 4.73 9.82
N ILE A 57 0.14 5.98 9.65
CA ILE A 57 -0.53 7.18 10.15
C ILE A 57 -2.02 7.27 9.78
N PRO A 58 -2.44 7.15 8.51
CA PRO A 58 -3.84 7.35 8.15
C PRO A 58 -4.77 6.33 8.83
N TYR A 59 -4.33 5.08 8.98
CA TYR A 59 -5.11 4.07 9.67
C TYR A 59 -5.21 4.33 11.17
N LEU A 60 -4.12 4.76 11.81
CA LEU A 60 -4.12 5.13 13.22
C LEU A 60 -5.01 6.34 13.49
N LEU A 61 -4.96 7.37 12.63
CA LEU A 61 -5.80 8.55 12.74
C LEU A 61 -7.29 8.21 12.62
N VAL A 62 -7.68 7.48 11.58
CA VAL A 62 -9.08 7.10 11.38
C VAL A 62 -9.57 6.19 12.51
N GLY A 63 -8.75 5.22 12.93
CA GLY A 63 -9.08 4.32 14.03
C GLY A 63 -9.25 5.04 15.37
N THR A 64 -8.35 5.97 15.70
CA THR A 64 -8.43 6.75 16.95
C THR A 64 -9.63 7.70 16.96
N ILE A 65 -9.87 8.43 15.87
CA ILE A 65 -11.04 9.31 15.75
C ILE A 65 -12.34 8.51 15.86
N GLY A 66 -12.44 7.38 15.14
CA GLY A 66 -13.61 6.50 15.19
C GLY A 66 -13.85 5.92 16.59
N PHE A 67 -12.78 5.50 17.28
CA PHE A 67 -12.87 4.99 18.65
C PHE A 67 -13.35 6.05 19.65
N ILE A 68 -12.81 7.27 19.57
CA ILE A 68 -13.23 8.39 20.42
C ILE A 68 -14.70 8.73 20.17
N TRP A 69 -15.11 8.81 18.90
CA TRP A 69 -16.49 9.10 18.54
C TRP A 69 -17.47 8.04 19.08
N TRP A 70 -17.14 6.76 18.90
CA TRP A 70 -17.95 5.66 19.42
C TRP A 70 -18.08 5.69 20.94
N LYS A 71 -16.97 5.93 21.65
CA LYS A 71 -16.98 6.04 23.12
C LYS A 71 -17.83 7.22 23.58
N ASN A 72 -17.73 8.36 22.90
CA ASN A 72 -18.52 9.55 23.24
C ASN A 72 -20.02 9.32 23.00
N GLN A 73 -20.38 8.61 21.92
CA GLN A 73 -21.78 8.26 21.63
C GLN A 73 -22.35 7.25 22.64
N LYS A 74 -21.53 6.33 23.17
CA LYS A 74 -21.95 5.37 24.20
C LYS A 74 -22.06 5.96 25.60
N SER A 75 -21.39 7.09 25.84
CA SER A 75 -21.43 7.82 27.12
C SER A 75 -22.58 8.84 27.17
N LYS A 76 -23.33 8.98 26.07
CA LYS A 76 -24.56 9.74 25.94
C LYS A 76 -25.76 8.79 26.07
#